data_AF-A0A7S0I2J1-F1
#
_entry.id   AF-A0A7S0I2J1-F1
#
_cell.length_a   1.000
_cell.length_b   1.000
_cell.length_c   1.000
_cell.angle_alpha   90.00
_cell.angle_beta   90.00
_cell.angle_gamma   90.00
#
_symmetry.space_group_name_H-M   'P 1'
#
loop_
_entity.id
_entity.type
_entity.pdbx_description
1 polymer ?
#
loop_
_entity_poly.entity_id
_entity_poly.type
_entity_poly.pdbx_seq_one_letter_code
_entity_poly.pdbx_strand_id
1 'polypeptide(L)'
;AKTFCVANYHMPCVFWDQRVMVVHSALAARYVQQMSGGDPYVFAGDFNILPQSSSYRLLTSGRLEASHADFPPDRAGDSWTPQLKVGMDSAYSSFHGSEPDFTNYAQIFDDPPFIETIDYIFCRRGMKVVS
;
A
#
# COMPACT_ATOMS: atom_id res chain seq x y z
N ALA A 1 24.14 -12.53 11.72
CA ALA A 1 23.84 -12.29 10.30
C ALA A 1 23.06 -10.99 10.19
N LYS A 2 23.18 -10.24 9.08
CA LYS A 2 22.24 -9.14 8.81
C LYS A 2 21.00 -9.74 8.14
N THR A 3 19.83 -9.40 8.64
CA THR A 3 18.53 -9.91 8.17
C THR A 3 17.75 -8.81 7.48
N PHE A 4 16.91 -9.20 6.52
CA PHE A 4 16.08 -8.31 5.73
C PHE A 4 14.81 -9.07 5.31
N CYS A 5 13.65 -8.42 5.41
CA CYS A 5 12.37 -9.02 5.04
C CYS A 5 11.93 -8.55 3.65
N VAL A 6 11.60 -9.49 2.78
CA VAL A 6 10.99 -9.22 1.47
C VAL A 6 9.59 -9.80 1.48
N ALA A 7 8.61 -8.96 1.23
CA ALA A 7 7.23 -9.35 1.02
C ALA A 7 6.78 -8.94 -0.38
N ASN A 8 5.97 -9.79 -0.99
CA ASN A 8 5.29 -9.51 -2.25
C ASN A 8 3.80 -9.77 -2.08
N TYR A 9 2.96 -8.91 -2.64
CA TYR A 9 1.51 -9.05 -2.55
C TYR A 9 0.83 -8.60 -3.84
N HIS A 10 -0.19 -9.34 -4.24
CA HIS A 10 -1.09 -8.94 -5.31
C HIS A 10 -2.45 -8.68 -4.67
N MET A 11 -2.84 -7.41 -4.61
CA MET A 11 -4.11 -6.97 -4.06
C MET A 11 -5.28 -7.48 -4.92
N PRO A 12 -6.42 -7.87 -4.32
CA PRO A 12 -7.59 -8.23 -5.08
C PRO A 12 -8.01 -7.14 -6.07
N CYS A 13 -8.51 -7.57 -7.22
CA CYS A 13 -9.10 -6.70 -8.23
C CYS A 13 -10.54 -6.32 -7.81
N VAL A 14 -10.69 -5.69 -6.64
CA VAL A 14 -11.96 -5.24 -6.02
C VAL A 14 -11.90 -3.72 -5.82
N PHE A 15 -11.35 -3.01 -6.79
CA PHE A 15 -11.11 -1.56 -6.73
C PHE A 15 -12.39 -0.72 -6.67
N TRP A 16 -13.57 -1.32 -6.89
CA TRP A 16 -14.85 -0.65 -6.67
C TRP A 16 -15.26 -0.56 -5.19
N ASP A 17 -14.61 -1.31 -4.28
CA ASP A 17 -14.86 -1.24 -2.84
C ASP A 17 -13.59 -0.81 -2.09
N GLN A 18 -13.43 0.50 -1.92
CA GLN A 18 -12.26 1.10 -1.28
C GLN A 18 -12.09 0.66 0.18
N ARG A 19 -13.17 0.29 0.88
CA ARG A 19 -13.09 -0.17 2.28
C ARG A 19 -12.44 -1.54 2.35
N VAL A 20 -12.77 -2.43 1.42
CA VAL A 20 -12.10 -3.74 1.28
C VAL A 20 -10.62 -3.54 0.99
N MET A 21 -10.28 -2.64 0.05
CA MET A 21 -8.89 -2.34 -0.28
C MET A 21 -8.09 -1.78 0.92
N VAL A 22 -8.72 -0.94 1.74
CA VAL A 22 -8.14 -0.42 2.99
C VAL A 22 -7.89 -1.55 3.99
N VAL A 23 -8.84 -2.49 4.16
CA VAL A 23 -8.67 -3.66 5.02
C VAL A 23 -7.48 -4.52 4.58
N HIS A 24 -7.40 -4.85 3.30
CA HIS A 24 -6.29 -5.64 2.75
C HIS A 24 -4.94 -4.92 2.92
N SER A 25 -4.89 -3.63 2.60
CA SER A 25 -3.68 -2.81 2.76
C SER A 25 -3.18 -2.81 4.20
N ALA A 26 -4.08 -2.57 5.16
CA ALA A 26 -3.76 -2.58 6.58
C ALA A 26 -3.26 -3.95 7.05
N LEU A 27 -3.99 -5.03 6.73
CA LEU A 27 -3.65 -6.37 7.19
C LEU A 27 -2.32 -6.86 6.61
N ALA A 28 -2.11 -6.69 5.29
CA ALA A 28 -0.89 -7.09 4.64
C ALA A 28 0.32 -6.31 5.17
N ALA A 29 0.25 -4.98 5.23
CA ALA A 29 1.35 -4.16 5.72
C ALA A 29 1.68 -4.43 7.20
N ARG A 30 0.66 -4.62 8.05
CA ARG A 30 0.86 -5.00 9.47
C ARG A 30 1.56 -6.35 9.58
N TYR A 31 1.18 -7.32 8.75
CA TYR A 31 1.82 -8.62 8.73
C TYR A 31 3.29 -8.52 8.32
N VAL A 32 3.63 -7.74 7.30
CA VAL A 32 5.04 -7.47 6.92
C VAL A 32 5.81 -6.82 8.07
N GLN A 33 5.22 -5.81 8.72
CA GLN A 33 5.86 -5.13 9.86
C GLN A 33 6.09 -6.07 11.03
N GLN A 34 5.15 -6.97 11.31
CA GLN A 34 5.28 -7.99 12.35
C GLN A 34 6.37 -9.01 11.99
N MET A 35 6.33 -9.55 10.77
CA MET A 35 7.28 -10.56 10.29
C MET A 35 8.71 -10.02 10.19
N SER A 36 8.88 -8.73 9.91
CA SER A 36 10.20 -8.10 9.89
C SER A 36 10.89 -8.09 11.26
N GLY A 37 10.16 -8.24 12.37
CA GLY A 37 10.75 -8.19 13.72
C GLY A 37 11.49 -6.88 14.05
N GLY A 38 11.29 -5.82 13.26
CA GLY A 38 12.04 -4.56 13.38
C GLY A 38 13.29 -4.48 12.48
N ASP A 39 13.61 -5.53 11.74
CA ASP A 39 14.61 -5.49 10.66
C ASP A 39 14.11 -4.62 9.49
N PRO A 40 15.01 -4.18 8.58
CA PRO A 40 14.58 -3.49 7.38
C PRO A 40 13.71 -4.42 6.51
N TYR A 41 12.76 -3.83 5.77
CA TYR A 41 11.88 -4.58 4.89
C TYR A 41 11.58 -3.84 3.60
N VAL A 42 11.28 -4.61 2.56
CA VAL A 42 10.60 -4.18 1.33
C VAL A 42 9.29 -4.93 1.20
N PHE A 43 8.25 -4.20 0.83
CA PHE A 43 6.93 -4.68 0.54
C PHE A 43 6.54 -4.24 -0.87
N ALA A 44 6.66 -5.15 -1.82
CA ALA A 44 6.44 -4.88 -3.24
C ALA A 44 5.18 -5.56 -3.77
N GLY A 45 4.75 -5.16 -4.96
CA GLY A 45 3.77 -5.89 -5.75
C GLY A 45 2.80 -4.98 -6.50
N ASP A 46 1.76 -5.61 -7.06
CA ASP A 46 0.61 -4.96 -7.67
C ASP A 46 -0.44 -4.73 -6.58
N PHE A 47 -0.63 -3.48 -6.22
CA PHE A 47 -1.55 -3.12 -5.16
C PHE A 47 -2.94 -2.75 -5.68
N ASN A 48 -3.17 -2.65 -6.99
CA ASN A 48 -4.46 -2.20 -7.55
C ASN A 48 -5.02 -0.92 -6.88
N ILE A 49 -4.13 0.00 -6.49
CA ILE A 49 -4.48 1.28 -5.83
C ILE A 49 -3.77 2.44 -6.52
N LEU A 50 -4.43 3.59 -6.57
CA LEU A 50 -3.88 4.82 -7.13
C LEU A 50 -3.15 5.64 -6.05
N PRO A 51 -2.21 6.54 -6.41
CA PRO A 51 -1.50 7.39 -5.45
C PRO A 51 -2.42 8.27 -4.58
N GLN A 52 -3.60 8.64 -5.09
CA GLN A 52 -4.62 9.44 -4.41
C GLN A 52 -5.59 8.61 -3.54
N SER A 53 -5.47 7.28 -3.54
CA SER A 53 -6.39 6.40 -2.82
C SER A 53 -6.22 6.47 -1.29
N SER A 54 -7.28 6.11 -0.57
CA SER A 54 -7.27 5.96 0.89
C SER A 54 -6.29 4.88 1.36
N SER A 55 -6.18 3.78 0.61
CA SER A 55 -5.20 2.72 0.82
C SER A 55 -3.76 3.22 0.70
N TYR A 56 -3.43 3.99 -0.34
CA TYR A 56 -2.09 4.56 -0.48
C TYR A 56 -1.77 5.53 0.66
N ARG A 57 -2.73 6.41 1.01
CA ARG A 57 -2.60 7.31 2.17
C ARG A 57 -2.38 6.53 3.47
N LEU A 58 -3.08 5.42 3.68
CA LEU A 58 -2.90 4.55 4.85
C LEU A 58 -1.48 3.96 4.86
N LEU A 59 -1.02 3.39 3.74
CA LEU A 59 0.29 2.74 3.65
C LEU A 59 1.43 3.73 3.90
N THR A 60 1.30 4.96 3.39
CA THR A 60 2.34 5.99 3.52
C THR A 60 2.26 6.77 4.83
N SER A 61 1.08 7.14 5.33
CA SER A 61 0.96 7.88 6.60
C SER A 61 0.94 6.97 7.84
N GLY A 62 0.57 5.71 7.68
CA GLY A 62 0.43 4.72 8.73
C GLY A 62 -0.95 4.69 9.41
N ARG A 63 -1.90 5.54 9.00
CA ARG A 63 -3.27 5.55 9.53
C ARG A 63 -4.27 6.09 8.51
N LEU A 64 -5.54 5.77 8.70
CA LEU A 64 -6.65 6.43 8.02
C LEU A 64 -7.58 7.05 9.08
N GLU A 65 -8.05 8.27 8.86
CA GLU A 65 -8.93 8.95 9.80
C GLU A 65 -10.31 8.29 9.85
N ALA A 66 -10.89 8.16 11.05
CA ALA A 66 -12.19 7.51 11.25
C ALA A 66 -13.35 8.22 10.51
N SER A 67 -13.19 9.51 10.21
CA SER A 67 -14.16 10.29 9.42
C SER A 67 -14.03 10.10 7.90
N HIS A 68 -13.04 9.35 7.43
CA HIS A 68 -12.83 9.12 6.00
C HIS A 68 -13.97 8.24 5.42
N ALA A 69 -14.48 8.56 4.23
CA ALA A 69 -15.59 7.82 3.62
C ALA A 69 -15.27 6.32 3.39
N ASP A 70 -14.00 6.04 3.11
CA ASP A 70 -13.45 4.69 2.91
C ASP A 70 -12.98 4.02 4.21
N PHE A 71 -13.19 4.64 5.38
CA PHE A 71 -12.90 3.98 6.64
C PHE A 71 -13.84 2.77 6.78
N PRO A 72 -13.31 1.55 7.04
CA PRO A 72 -14.14 0.36 7.15
C PRO A 72 -15.13 0.50 8.32
N PRO A 73 -16.39 0.05 8.16
CA PRO A 73 -17.38 0.14 9.23
C PRO A 73 -16.98 -0.74 10.41
N ASP A 74 -17.38 -0.32 11.62
CA ASP A 74 -17.19 -1.12 12.82
C ASP A 74 -17.87 -2.48 12.69
N ARG A 75 -17.16 -3.52 13.12
CA ARG A 75 -17.71 -4.87 13.24
C ARG A 75 -17.95 -5.15 14.71
N ALA A 76 -19.19 -5.50 15.06
CA ALA A 76 -19.55 -5.80 16.45
C ALA A 76 -18.62 -6.86 17.06
N GLY A 77 -17.99 -6.52 18.19
CA GLY A 77 -17.04 -7.39 18.89
C GLY A 77 -15.61 -7.36 18.34
N ASP A 78 -15.32 -6.54 17.34
CA ASP A 78 -13.98 -6.32 16.80
C ASP A 78 -13.51 -4.90 17.10
N SER A 79 -12.29 -4.76 17.62
CA SER A 79 -11.64 -3.47 17.92
C SER A 79 -10.58 -3.09 16.89
N TRP A 80 -10.48 -3.87 15.81
CA TRP A 80 -9.54 -3.64 14.74
C TRP A 80 -9.78 -2.30 14.04
N THR A 81 -8.69 -1.61 13.73
CA THR A 81 -8.68 -0.36 12.94
C THR A 81 -7.57 -0.40 11.89
N PRO A 82 -7.73 0.33 10.76
CA PRO A 82 -6.70 0.44 9.72
C PRO A 82 -5.57 1.37 10.20
N GLN A 83 -4.73 0.85 11.09
CA GLN A 83 -3.57 1.53 11.63
C GLN A 83 -2.34 0.62 11.57
N LEU A 84 -1.24 1.18 11.06
CA LEU A 84 0.08 0.54 11.01
C LEU A 84 0.91 0.97 12.22
N LYS A 85 1.98 0.22 12.52
CA LYS A 85 2.96 0.63 13.55
C LYS A 85 3.67 1.92 13.15
N VAL A 86 3.98 2.04 11.86
CA VAL A 86 4.56 3.22 11.22
C VAL A 86 4.13 3.23 9.77
N GLY A 87 3.99 4.41 9.15
CA GLY A 87 3.85 4.50 7.70
C GLY A 87 5.12 4.01 6.99
N MET A 88 4.97 3.63 5.73
CA MET A 88 6.05 3.18 4.85
C MET A 88 6.42 4.28 3.86
N ASP A 89 7.61 4.20 3.31
CA ASP A 89 8.03 5.10 2.24
C ASP A 89 7.88 4.38 0.89
N SER A 90 7.31 5.03 -0.12
CA SER A 90 7.36 4.52 -1.50
C SER A 90 8.77 4.75 -2.04
N ALA A 91 9.39 3.71 -2.58
CA ALA A 91 10.73 3.82 -3.15
C ALA A 91 10.75 4.78 -4.36
N TYR A 92 9.71 4.75 -5.19
CA TYR A 92 9.57 5.66 -6.33
C TYR A 92 9.50 7.11 -5.88
N SER A 93 8.52 7.45 -5.03
CA SER A 93 8.36 8.82 -4.54
C SER A 93 9.56 9.29 -3.72
N SER A 94 10.20 8.42 -2.93
CA SER A 94 11.40 8.79 -2.16
C SER A 94 12.59 9.13 -3.04
N PHE A 95 12.72 8.49 -4.20
CA PHE A 95 13.83 8.70 -5.12
C PHE A 95 13.56 9.84 -6.12
N HIS A 96 12.35 9.89 -6.70
CA HIS A 96 11.98 10.83 -7.75
C HIS A 96 11.28 12.11 -7.25
N GLY A 97 10.82 12.12 -5.99
CA GLY A 97 9.98 13.20 -5.45
C GLY A 97 8.48 13.03 -5.73
N SER A 98 8.09 12.11 -6.62
CA SER A 98 6.71 11.75 -6.93
C SER A 98 6.59 10.28 -7.34
N GLU A 99 5.38 9.75 -7.33
CA GLU A 99 5.09 8.48 -8.02
C GLU A 99 5.28 8.64 -9.54
N PRO A 100 5.59 7.56 -10.29
CA PRO A 100 5.69 7.61 -11.74
C PRO A 100 4.33 7.89 -12.39
N ASP A 101 4.35 8.30 -13.65
CA ASP A 101 3.13 8.55 -14.44
C ASP A 101 2.27 7.29 -14.57
N PHE A 102 2.90 6.13 -14.74
CA PHE A 102 2.24 4.84 -14.75
C PHE A 102 3.20 3.69 -14.41
N THR A 103 2.63 2.59 -13.95
CA THR A 103 3.28 1.27 -13.87
C THR A 103 2.51 0.22 -14.65
N ASN A 104 1.22 0.48 -14.89
CA ASN A 104 0.36 -0.32 -15.72
C ASN A 104 -0.12 0.48 -16.94
N TYR A 105 -0.06 -0.14 -18.11
CA TYR A 105 -0.75 0.30 -19.32
C TYR A 105 -1.53 -0.90 -19.83
N ALA A 106 -2.84 -0.91 -19.59
CA ALA A 106 -3.71 -2.00 -20.02
C ALA A 106 -4.87 -1.47 -20.86
N GLN A 107 -5.22 -2.19 -21.92
CA GLN A 107 -6.41 -1.92 -22.72
C GLN A 107 -7.24 -3.20 -22.83
N ILE A 108 -8.53 -3.07 -22.52
CA ILE A 108 -9.48 -4.17 -22.62
C ILE A 108 -10.38 -3.89 -23.81
N PHE A 109 -10.26 -4.71 -24.87
CA PHE A 109 -10.99 -4.54 -26.13
C PHE A 109 -10.92 -3.10 -26.65
N ASP A 110 -12.07 -2.46 -26.85
CA ASP A 110 -12.22 -1.12 -27.40
C ASP A 110 -12.41 -0.05 -26.31
N ASP A 111 -12.33 -0.41 -25.02
CA ASP A 111 -12.38 0.58 -23.94
C ASP A 111 -11.14 1.48 -23.95
N PRO A 112 -11.24 2.72 -23.42
CA PRO A 112 -10.07 3.56 -23.19
C PRO A 112 -9.01 2.82 -22.36
N PRO A 113 -7.71 2.97 -22.69
CA PRO A 113 -6.67 2.33 -21.93
C PRO A 113 -6.65 2.86 -20.49
N PHE A 114 -6.48 1.94 -19.54
CA PHE A 114 -6.20 2.25 -18.14
C PHE A 114 -4.68 2.37 -17.97
N ILE A 115 -4.22 3.61 -17.79
CA ILE A 115 -2.81 3.97 -17.71
C ILE A 115 -2.60 4.67 -16.38
N GLU A 116 -2.12 3.94 -15.38
CA GLU A 116 -2.04 4.42 -14.01
C GLU A 116 -0.89 3.74 -13.25
N THR A 117 -0.51 4.33 -12.12
CA THR A 117 0.43 3.73 -11.15
C THR A 117 -0.33 2.90 -10.13
N ILE A 118 -0.13 1.58 -10.19
CA ILE A 118 -0.76 0.60 -9.29
C ILE A 118 0.26 -0.36 -8.64
N ASP A 119 1.48 -0.37 -9.13
CA ASP A 119 2.58 -1.16 -8.62
C ASP A 119 3.48 -0.30 -7.73
N TYR A 120 3.84 -0.82 -6.56
CA TYR A 120 4.65 -0.07 -5.61
C TYR A 120 5.74 -0.93 -5.01
N ILE A 121 6.82 -0.26 -4.62
CA ILE A 121 7.87 -0.83 -3.76
C ILE A 121 7.86 0.01 -2.49
N PHE A 122 7.10 -0.42 -1.49
CA PHE A 122 7.14 0.21 -0.16
C PHE A 122 8.34 -0.32 0.61
N CYS A 123 8.97 0.53 1.41
CA CYS A 123 10.06 0.13 2.28
C CYS A 123 9.88 0.71 3.69
N ARG A 124 10.65 0.15 4.63
CA ARG A 124 10.69 0.70 5.98
C ARG A 124 11.09 2.18 5.93
N ARG A 125 10.34 3.02 6.64
CA ARG A 125 10.60 4.45 6.73
C ARG A 125 12.07 4.78 7.03
N GLY A 126 12.62 5.72 6.26
CA GLY A 126 13.99 6.19 6.39
C GLY A 126 15.06 5.29 5.77
N MET A 127 14.67 4.21 5.06
CA MET A 127 15.62 3.46 4.23
C MET A 127 16.11 4.34 3.07
N LYS A 128 17.42 4.36 2.83
CA LYS A 128 18.01 5.06 1.69
C LYS A 128 17.71 4.30 0.40
N VAL A 129 16.98 4.92 -0.52
CA VAL A 129 16.77 4.44 -1.88
C VAL A 129 17.92 4.91 -2.78
N VAL A 130 18.38 4.04 -3.68
CA VAL A 130 19.48 4.31 -4.63
C VAL A 130 19.08 3.85 -6.03
N SER A 131 19.68 4.46 -7.05
CA SER A 131 19.54 4.10 -8.48
C SER A 131 20.41 2.91 -8.87
#